data_AF-A0A1G5RF83-F1
#
_entry.id   AF-A0A1G5RF83-F1
#
_cell.length_a   1.000
_cell.length_b   1.000
_cell.length_c   1.000
_cell.angle_alpha   90.00
_cell.angle_beta   90.00
_cell.angle_gamma   90.00
#
_symmetry.space_group_name_H-M   'P 1'
#
loop_
_entity.id
_entity.type
_entity.pdbx_description
1 polymer ?
#
loop_
_entity_poly.entity_id
_entity_poly.type
_entity_poly.pdbx_seq_one_letter_code
_entity_poly.pdbx_strand_id
1 'polypeptide(L)'
;ESLWVRLARPYAGEKYGFHWPLLEGTEVAIAFEGGDPDRPYIAYALHDSMHPDHVNLYNYKRNVLRTPANNKLRMDDERGREHIKLSTEYGGKSQLNLGHLVDSQRPRPDKRGEGFELRTDDWGAIRAGKGLFISTDEQLKAQGKTLEMQEALSALAQANQQMQTLSEAATQAASFAADIQTQLNYVREQVTQLQTAVLLASSPAGISLVSGAHMQMAAKENLMVNVGKHADIGVMKRLFIGVGEAFGLFVEKLGIKLVANQGKVLVQAQHDEMELMAQQEITLSSSDNNITITTPKTLTLNAGGTYLKMDGNGIEFGTPGNYQVKCQGYNVKKGGASIDTKVSAFPKTELKETTPDHTGSISG
;
A
#
# COMPACT_ATOMS: atom_id res chain seq x y z
N GLU A 1 32.79 -51.06 -35.60
CA GLU A 1 32.03 -49.99 -34.91
C GLU A 1 30.66 -50.53 -34.53
N SER A 2 30.20 -50.32 -33.30
CA SER A 2 28.85 -50.69 -32.87
C SER A 2 27.84 -49.61 -33.26
N LEU A 3 26.65 -50.00 -33.70
CA LEU A 3 25.55 -49.08 -34.00
C LEU A 3 24.91 -48.55 -32.71
N TRP A 4 24.35 -47.34 -32.79
CA TRP A 4 23.59 -46.75 -31.69
C TRP A 4 22.28 -47.51 -31.46
N VAL A 5 22.03 -47.89 -30.20
CA VAL A 5 20.80 -48.56 -29.80
C VAL A 5 19.79 -47.52 -29.32
N ARG A 6 18.56 -47.56 -29.84
CA ARG A 6 17.51 -46.61 -29.47
C ARG A 6 16.87 -46.95 -28.12
N LEU A 7 16.45 -45.92 -27.38
CA LEU A 7 15.68 -46.06 -26.14
C LEU A 7 14.17 -46.11 -26.42
N ALA A 8 13.50 -47.15 -25.93
CA ALA A 8 12.04 -47.17 -25.85
C ALA A 8 11.56 -46.14 -24.82
N ARG A 9 10.59 -45.31 -25.21
CA ARG A 9 10.06 -44.23 -24.38
C ARG A 9 8.57 -44.45 -24.11
N PRO A 10 8.07 -44.13 -22.91
CA PRO A 10 6.65 -44.25 -22.59
C PRO A 10 5.72 -43.44 -23.52
N TYR A 11 6.21 -42.31 -24.03
CA TYR A 11 5.52 -41.48 -25.00
C TYR A 11 6.53 -40.85 -25.96
N ALA A 12 6.32 -41.03 -27.26
CA ALA A 12 7.21 -40.50 -28.31
C ALA A 12 6.45 -40.25 -29.62
N GLY A 13 6.85 -39.20 -30.33
CA GLY A 13 6.42 -38.82 -31.67
C GLY A 13 7.46 -37.92 -32.33
N GLU A 14 7.18 -37.38 -33.51
CA GLU A 14 8.16 -36.61 -34.30
C GLU A 14 8.71 -35.37 -33.57
N LYS A 15 7.85 -34.64 -32.84
CA LYS A 15 8.20 -33.38 -32.13
C LYS A 15 7.74 -33.34 -30.66
N TYR A 16 7.32 -34.48 -30.11
CA TYR A 16 6.78 -34.59 -28.75
C TYR A 16 7.15 -35.93 -28.11
N GLY A 17 7.11 -35.99 -26.77
CA GLY A 17 7.40 -37.21 -26.02
C GLY A 17 8.07 -36.94 -24.67
N PHE A 18 8.51 -37.99 -23.99
CA PHE A 18 9.38 -37.89 -22.82
C PHE A 18 10.85 -37.89 -23.25
N HIS A 19 11.51 -36.75 -23.14
CA HIS A 19 12.91 -36.55 -23.54
C HIS A 19 13.83 -36.54 -22.32
N TRP A 20 13.94 -37.69 -21.64
CA TRP A 20 14.91 -37.89 -20.57
C TRP A 20 16.13 -38.63 -21.12
N PRO A 21 17.32 -38.00 -21.17
CA PRO A 21 18.51 -38.66 -21.70
C PRO A 21 18.98 -39.73 -20.72
N LEU A 22 19.48 -40.84 -21.26
CA LEU A 22 20.33 -41.75 -20.50
C LEU A 22 21.69 -41.08 -20.31
N LEU A 23 22.24 -41.20 -19.11
CA LEU A 23 23.53 -40.65 -18.77
C LEU A 23 24.56 -41.78 -18.77
N GLU A 24 25.80 -41.43 -19.04
CA GLU A 24 26.91 -42.38 -18.92
C GLU A 24 26.89 -43.06 -17.55
N GLY A 25 27.13 -44.37 -17.54
CA GLY A 25 27.07 -45.19 -16.33
C GLY A 25 25.67 -45.67 -15.93
N THR A 26 24.60 -45.29 -16.64
CA THR A 26 23.26 -45.84 -16.39
C THR A 26 23.18 -47.29 -16.87
N GLU A 27 22.89 -48.22 -15.96
CA GLU A 27 22.61 -49.61 -16.33
C GLU A 27 21.26 -49.69 -17.07
N VAL A 28 21.24 -50.46 -18.16
CA VAL A 28 20.07 -50.59 -19.01
C VAL A 28 19.77 -52.05 -19.37
N ALA A 29 18.49 -52.38 -19.46
CA ALA A 29 18.02 -53.65 -20.00
C ALA A 29 17.82 -53.55 -21.51
N ILE A 30 18.44 -54.45 -22.28
CA ILE A 30 18.25 -54.56 -23.73
C ILE A 30 17.15 -55.58 -24.03
N ALA A 31 16.22 -55.20 -24.89
CA ALA A 31 15.25 -56.09 -25.49
C ALA A 31 15.36 -56.04 -27.01
N PHE A 32 14.68 -56.95 -27.69
CA PHE A 32 14.81 -57.18 -29.12
C PHE A 32 13.45 -57.13 -29.78
N GLU A 33 13.29 -56.35 -30.85
CA GLU A 33 12.02 -56.24 -31.56
C GLU A 33 11.59 -57.59 -32.11
N GLY A 34 10.45 -58.12 -31.64
CA GLY A 34 9.97 -59.45 -32.06
C GLY A 34 10.90 -60.61 -31.67
N GLY A 35 11.84 -60.39 -30.75
CA GLY A 35 12.87 -61.38 -30.37
C GLY A 35 14.05 -61.47 -31.34
N ASP A 36 14.15 -60.56 -32.32
CA ASP A 36 15.23 -60.52 -33.32
C ASP A 36 16.53 -59.92 -32.73
N PRO A 37 17.60 -60.72 -32.52
CA PRO A 37 18.86 -60.24 -31.95
C PRO A 37 19.51 -59.09 -32.73
N ASP A 38 19.20 -58.94 -34.01
CA ASP A 38 19.75 -57.88 -34.87
C ASP A 38 19.01 -56.54 -34.71
N ARG A 39 17.92 -56.50 -33.93
CA ARG A 39 17.10 -55.30 -33.68
C ARG A 39 17.00 -54.95 -32.19
N PRO A 40 18.12 -54.67 -31.51
CA PRO A 40 18.11 -54.29 -30.11
C PRO A 40 17.47 -52.91 -29.89
N TYR A 41 16.85 -52.76 -28.73
CA TYR A 41 16.46 -51.47 -28.18
C TYR A 41 16.62 -51.51 -26.65
N ILE A 42 16.87 -50.34 -26.05
CA ILE A 42 16.89 -50.21 -24.59
C ILE A 42 15.44 -50.19 -24.10
N ALA A 43 15.07 -51.15 -23.26
CA ALA A 43 13.72 -51.30 -22.73
C ALA A 43 13.51 -50.52 -21.42
N TYR A 44 14.49 -50.57 -20.52
CA TYR A 44 14.42 -49.96 -19.18
C TYR A 44 15.81 -49.50 -18.72
N ALA A 45 15.83 -48.49 -17.84
CA ALA A 45 16.97 -48.20 -16.98
C ALA A 45 16.80 -48.95 -15.66
N LEU A 46 17.90 -49.41 -15.07
CA LEU A 46 17.89 -50.22 -13.86
C LEU A 46 18.59 -49.48 -12.71
N HIS A 47 18.08 -49.70 -11.50
CA HIS A 47 18.77 -49.36 -10.28
C HIS A 47 19.66 -50.53 -9.85
N ASP A 48 20.82 -50.22 -9.29
CA ASP A 48 21.78 -51.19 -8.79
C ASP A 48 22.20 -50.86 -7.34
N SER A 49 23.12 -51.64 -6.77
CA SER A 49 23.57 -51.43 -5.38
C SER A 49 24.36 -50.12 -5.15
N MET A 50 24.99 -49.59 -6.19
CA MET A 50 25.69 -48.30 -6.18
C MET A 50 24.76 -47.14 -6.54
N HIS A 51 23.71 -47.39 -7.34
CA HIS A 51 22.70 -46.41 -7.76
C HIS A 51 21.28 -46.83 -7.33
N PRO A 52 20.99 -46.84 -6.02
CA PRO A 52 19.70 -47.30 -5.52
C PRO A 52 18.57 -46.32 -5.86
N ASP A 53 17.34 -46.85 -5.89
CA ASP A 53 16.14 -46.04 -6.01
C ASP A 53 16.01 -45.07 -4.83
N HIS A 54 15.59 -43.84 -5.12
CA HIS A 54 15.31 -42.83 -4.12
C HIS A 54 14.01 -43.09 -3.34
N VAL A 55 13.09 -43.85 -3.93
CA VAL A 55 11.89 -44.36 -3.28
C VAL A 55 12.18 -45.78 -2.80
N ASN A 56 11.97 -46.03 -1.51
CA ASN A 56 12.26 -47.28 -0.84
C ASN A 56 11.23 -47.55 0.26
N LEU A 57 11.39 -48.66 0.98
CA LEU A 57 10.46 -49.10 2.02
C LEU A 57 10.21 -48.05 3.13
N TYR A 58 11.16 -47.14 3.38
CA TYR A 58 11.03 -46.12 4.41
C TYR A 58 10.28 -44.86 3.95
N ASN A 59 10.07 -44.69 2.63
CA ASN A 59 9.37 -43.54 2.04
C ASN A 59 8.44 -43.95 0.89
N TYR A 60 7.89 -45.16 0.95
CA TYR A 60 7.13 -45.84 -0.11
C TYR A 60 5.85 -45.12 -0.58
N LYS A 61 5.38 -44.10 0.14
CA LYS A 61 4.25 -43.24 -0.27
C LYS A 61 4.68 -42.04 -1.11
N ARG A 62 5.97 -41.96 -1.45
CA ARG A 62 6.54 -40.85 -2.20
C ARG A 62 6.72 -41.22 -3.65
N ASN A 63 6.27 -40.33 -4.52
CA ASN A 63 6.47 -40.37 -5.96
C ASN A 63 7.41 -39.21 -6.33
N VAL A 64 8.51 -39.49 -7.06
CA VAL A 64 9.51 -38.45 -7.40
C VAL A 64 9.93 -38.57 -8.86
N LEU A 65 9.79 -37.47 -9.60
CA LEU A 65 10.55 -37.23 -10.83
C LEU A 65 11.76 -36.36 -10.47
N ARG A 66 12.97 -36.88 -10.65
CA ARG A 66 14.22 -36.23 -10.22
C ARG A 66 15.26 -36.24 -11.33
N THR A 67 15.85 -35.08 -11.62
CA THR A 67 17.01 -34.97 -12.52
C THR A 67 18.33 -35.05 -11.72
N PRO A 68 19.48 -35.28 -12.38
CA PRO A 68 20.79 -35.33 -11.70
C PRO A 68 21.13 -34.03 -10.94
N ALA A 69 20.78 -32.88 -11.52
CA ALA A 69 20.93 -31.57 -10.90
C ALA A 69 19.92 -31.31 -9.76
N ASN A 70 19.17 -32.34 -9.34
CA ASN A 70 18.19 -32.29 -8.26
C ASN A 70 16.98 -31.38 -8.56
N ASN A 71 16.66 -31.15 -9.84
CA ASN A 71 15.34 -30.64 -10.21
C ASN A 71 14.31 -31.73 -9.91
N LYS A 72 13.27 -31.39 -9.16
CA LYS A 72 12.34 -32.37 -8.59
C LYS A 72 10.89 -31.94 -8.76
N LEU A 73 10.07 -32.88 -9.18
CA LEU A 73 8.64 -32.90 -8.88
C LEU A 73 8.38 -34.09 -7.94
N ARG A 74 7.99 -33.79 -6.70
CA ARG A 74 7.70 -34.79 -5.66
C ARG A 74 6.24 -34.70 -5.25
N MET A 75 5.57 -35.84 -5.15
CA MET A 75 4.22 -35.99 -4.60
C MET A 75 4.29 -37.03 -3.48
N ASP A 76 3.79 -36.71 -2.29
CA ASP A 76 3.77 -37.61 -1.14
C ASP A 76 2.32 -37.91 -0.76
N ASP A 77 1.96 -39.20 -0.71
CA ASP A 77 0.58 -39.70 -0.55
C ASP A 77 0.26 -40.17 0.88
N GLU A 78 1.12 -39.85 1.86
CA GLU A 78 0.81 -40.07 3.28
C GLU A 78 -0.50 -39.37 3.64
N ARG A 79 -1.50 -40.16 4.07
CA ARG A 79 -2.87 -39.67 4.26
C ARG A 79 -2.93 -38.63 5.37
N GLY A 80 -3.55 -37.48 5.09
CA GLY A 80 -3.59 -36.32 5.98
C GLY A 80 -2.27 -35.55 6.07
N ARG A 81 -1.26 -35.91 5.26
CA ARG A 81 0.04 -35.24 5.13
C ARG A 81 0.48 -35.12 3.68
N GLU A 82 -0.49 -35.11 2.78
CA GLU A 82 -0.26 -35.06 1.35
C GLU A 82 0.41 -33.74 0.97
N HIS A 83 1.40 -33.81 0.07
CA HIS A 83 2.03 -32.60 -0.43
C HIS A 83 2.65 -32.77 -1.81
N ILE A 84 2.76 -31.65 -2.53
CA ILE A 84 3.46 -31.55 -3.81
C ILE A 84 4.61 -30.56 -3.67
N LYS A 85 5.76 -30.90 -4.22
CA LYS A 85 6.95 -30.05 -4.26
C LYS A 85 7.52 -30.01 -5.67
N LEU A 86 7.59 -28.81 -6.24
CA LEU A 86 8.35 -28.51 -7.44
C LEU A 86 9.58 -27.68 -7.03
N SER A 87 10.78 -28.16 -7.35
CA SER A 87 12.04 -27.57 -6.84
C SER A 87 13.13 -27.62 -7.88
N THR A 88 13.95 -26.57 -7.93
CA THR A 88 15.33 -26.60 -8.42
C THR A 88 16.28 -26.29 -7.26
N GLU A 89 17.59 -26.46 -7.43
CA GLU A 89 18.61 -25.98 -6.47
C GLU A 89 19.04 -24.54 -6.75
N TYR A 90 18.87 -24.06 -7.99
CA TYR A 90 19.22 -22.70 -8.39
C TYR A 90 18.44 -21.65 -7.58
N GLY A 91 19.09 -20.55 -7.22
CA GLY A 91 18.51 -19.47 -6.41
C GLY A 91 18.13 -19.91 -5.00
N GLY A 92 19.03 -20.63 -4.30
CA GLY A 92 18.80 -21.02 -2.90
C GLY A 92 17.68 -22.05 -2.68
N LYS A 93 17.46 -22.88 -3.72
CA LYS A 93 16.32 -23.77 -3.91
C LYS A 93 14.98 -23.06 -4.15
N SER A 94 14.85 -22.48 -5.35
CA SER A 94 13.57 -21.97 -5.85
C SER A 94 12.50 -23.07 -5.89
N GLN A 95 11.37 -22.85 -5.20
CA GLN A 95 10.38 -23.89 -4.89
C GLN A 95 8.94 -23.38 -4.92
N LEU A 96 8.05 -24.26 -5.42
CA LEU A 96 6.62 -24.25 -5.12
C LEU A 96 6.30 -25.49 -4.27
N ASN A 97 5.79 -25.28 -3.06
CA ASN A 97 5.36 -26.34 -2.16
C ASN A 97 3.85 -26.19 -1.86
N LEU A 98 3.08 -27.28 -1.91
CA LEU A 98 1.62 -27.32 -1.70
C LEU A 98 1.26 -28.40 -0.68
N GLY A 99 0.31 -28.14 0.21
CA GLY A 99 -0.24 -29.13 1.17
C GLY A 99 0.49 -29.13 2.51
N HIS A 100 0.95 -30.30 2.96
CA HIS A 100 1.72 -30.49 4.19
C HIS A 100 3.22 -30.29 3.94
N LEU A 101 3.72 -29.07 4.14
CA LEU A 101 5.11 -28.73 3.84
C LEU A 101 6.04 -29.31 4.89
N VAL A 102 7.06 -30.04 4.45
CA VAL A 102 8.06 -30.67 5.32
C VAL A 102 9.48 -30.18 5.02
N ASP A 103 10.35 -30.26 6.02
CA ASP A 103 11.77 -29.94 5.88
C ASP A 103 12.58 -31.05 5.17
N SER A 104 13.92 -30.96 5.23
CA SER A 104 14.83 -31.94 4.62
C SER A 104 15.33 -33.01 5.59
N GLN A 105 14.86 -33.06 6.84
CA GLN A 105 15.32 -34.05 7.80
C GLN A 105 15.00 -35.47 7.32
N ARG A 106 15.88 -36.42 7.67
CA ARG A 106 15.78 -37.83 7.31
C ARG A 106 16.06 -38.70 8.54
N PRO A 107 15.40 -39.88 8.66
CA PRO A 107 14.45 -40.46 7.72
C PRO A 107 13.04 -39.84 7.80
N ARG A 108 12.74 -39.12 8.88
CA ARG A 108 11.43 -38.50 9.13
C ARG A 108 11.56 -36.97 9.02
N PRO A 109 10.94 -36.36 8.00
CA PRO A 109 10.98 -34.91 7.84
C PRO A 109 9.95 -34.27 8.77
N ASP A 110 10.31 -33.14 9.38
CA ASP A 110 9.41 -32.40 10.27
C ASP A 110 8.53 -31.45 9.46
N LYS A 111 7.31 -31.22 9.96
CA LYS A 111 6.38 -30.26 9.40
C LYS A 111 6.95 -28.85 9.57
N ARG A 112 7.06 -28.11 8.47
CA ARG A 112 7.49 -26.70 8.45
C ARG A 112 6.36 -25.71 8.14
N GLY A 113 5.23 -26.18 7.61
CA GLY A 113 4.09 -25.32 7.27
C GLY A 113 2.92 -26.07 6.63
N GLU A 114 1.84 -25.35 6.37
CA GLU A 114 0.64 -25.82 5.65
C GLU A 114 0.19 -24.77 4.63
N GLY A 115 -0.50 -25.22 3.59
CA GLY A 115 -1.03 -24.36 2.54
C GLY A 115 -0.13 -24.36 1.31
N PHE A 116 0.27 -23.19 0.84
CA PHE A 116 1.22 -23.06 -0.27
C PHE A 116 2.40 -22.17 0.11
N GLU A 117 3.55 -22.43 -0.49
CA GLU A 117 4.71 -21.57 -0.42
C GLU A 117 5.33 -21.46 -1.81
N LEU A 118 5.53 -20.22 -2.27
CA LEU A 118 6.41 -19.89 -3.36
C LEU A 118 7.62 -19.16 -2.79
N ARG A 119 8.82 -19.72 -2.95
CA ARG A 119 10.06 -19.14 -2.40
C ARG A 119 11.27 -19.24 -3.32
N THR A 120 12.22 -18.33 -3.12
CA THR A 120 13.54 -18.28 -3.75
C THR A 120 14.45 -17.37 -2.91
N ASP A 121 15.77 -17.56 -2.99
CA ASP A 121 16.75 -16.61 -2.43
C ASP A 121 17.10 -15.50 -3.44
N ASP A 122 16.70 -15.67 -4.71
CA ASP A 122 16.85 -14.67 -5.77
C ASP A 122 15.58 -13.78 -5.85
N TRP A 123 15.30 -13.19 -7.01
CA TRP A 123 14.11 -12.37 -7.23
C TRP A 123 12.84 -13.19 -7.40
N GLY A 124 11.75 -12.72 -6.78
CA GLY A 124 10.39 -13.19 -7.05
C GLY A 124 9.62 -12.18 -7.91
N ALA A 125 8.86 -12.66 -8.90
CA ALA A 125 7.95 -11.82 -9.69
C ALA A 125 6.61 -12.53 -9.90
N ILE A 126 5.52 -11.87 -9.51
CA ILE A 126 4.15 -12.26 -9.84
C ILE A 126 3.61 -11.21 -10.81
N ARG A 127 3.36 -11.61 -12.06
CA ARG A 127 2.91 -10.71 -13.12
C ARG A 127 1.60 -11.21 -13.71
N ALA A 128 0.56 -10.40 -13.60
CA ALA A 128 -0.76 -10.70 -14.15
C ALA A 128 -1.26 -9.51 -14.98
N GLY A 129 -1.19 -9.63 -16.32
CA GLY A 129 -1.52 -8.53 -17.24
C GLY A 129 -3.00 -8.13 -17.27
N LYS A 130 -3.88 -8.94 -16.67
CA LYS A 130 -5.31 -8.65 -16.49
C LYS A 130 -5.66 -8.25 -15.04
N GLY A 131 -4.65 -7.97 -14.21
CA GLY A 131 -4.83 -7.65 -12.78
C GLY A 131 -4.52 -8.84 -11.87
N LEU A 132 -4.36 -8.55 -10.58
CA LEU A 132 -4.00 -9.51 -9.53
C LEU A 132 -4.95 -9.34 -8.34
N PHE A 133 -5.59 -10.44 -7.90
CA PHE A 133 -6.39 -10.47 -6.69
C PHE A 133 -5.66 -11.28 -5.61
N ILE A 134 -5.33 -10.63 -4.49
CA ILE A 134 -4.71 -11.26 -3.33
C ILE A 134 -5.72 -11.19 -2.19
N SER A 135 -6.15 -12.34 -1.69
CA SER A 135 -7.21 -12.40 -0.69
C SER A 135 -6.93 -13.43 0.40
N THR A 136 -7.38 -13.10 1.60
CA THR A 136 -7.53 -14.03 2.73
C THR A 136 -9.00 -14.31 3.07
N ASP A 137 -9.92 -13.91 2.17
CA ASP A 137 -11.32 -14.29 2.21
C ASP A 137 -11.42 -15.81 1.98
N GLU A 138 -12.22 -16.50 2.80
CA GLU A 138 -12.31 -17.95 2.75
C GLU A 138 -13.07 -18.42 1.50
N GLN A 139 -12.46 -19.35 0.74
CA GLN A 139 -13.12 -20.08 -0.34
C GLN A 139 -12.91 -21.58 -0.18
N LEU A 140 -13.79 -22.23 0.57
CA LEU A 140 -13.66 -23.64 0.93
C LEU A 140 -13.63 -24.54 -0.29
N LYS A 141 -12.60 -25.39 -0.36
CA LYS A 141 -12.43 -26.42 -1.40
C LYS A 141 -12.48 -25.85 -2.84
N ALA A 142 -12.08 -24.59 -3.02
CA ALA A 142 -12.19 -23.88 -4.29
C ALA A 142 -13.61 -23.92 -4.91
N GLN A 143 -14.65 -24.01 -4.06
CA GLN A 143 -16.03 -23.91 -4.51
C GLN A 143 -16.36 -22.44 -4.78
N GLY A 144 -16.34 -22.06 -6.05
CA GLY A 144 -16.57 -20.67 -6.46
C GLY A 144 -15.75 -20.30 -7.70
N LYS A 145 -15.73 -19.01 -8.02
CA LYS A 145 -14.90 -18.48 -9.11
C LYS A 145 -13.52 -18.11 -8.57
N THR A 146 -12.48 -18.21 -9.41
CA THR A 146 -11.12 -17.75 -9.05
C THR A 146 -11.07 -16.28 -8.63
N LEU A 147 -11.97 -15.45 -9.18
CA LEU A 147 -12.10 -14.01 -8.89
C LEU A 147 -13.39 -13.70 -8.11
N GLU A 148 -13.83 -14.61 -7.25
CA GLU A 148 -14.94 -14.34 -6.33
C GLU A 148 -14.49 -13.33 -5.27
N MET A 149 -15.02 -12.12 -5.35
CA MET A 149 -14.52 -10.94 -4.62
C MET A 149 -15.64 -10.16 -3.90
N GLN A 150 -16.76 -10.83 -3.60
CA GLN A 150 -17.95 -10.17 -3.04
C GLN A 150 -17.65 -9.50 -1.70
N GLU A 151 -16.86 -10.12 -0.83
CA GLU A 151 -16.44 -9.54 0.45
C GLU A 151 -15.59 -8.28 0.25
N ALA A 152 -14.61 -8.33 -0.66
CA ALA A 152 -13.77 -7.18 -1.00
C ALA A 152 -14.60 -6.00 -1.55
N LEU A 153 -15.53 -6.28 -2.47
CA LEU A 153 -16.41 -5.26 -3.06
C LEU A 153 -17.41 -4.70 -2.03
N SER A 154 -17.89 -5.52 -1.10
CA SER A 154 -18.75 -5.09 0.01
C SER A 154 -18.02 -4.14 0.95
N ALA A 155 -16.77 -4.47 1.32
CA ALA A 155 -15.94 -3.60 2.16
C ALA A 155 -15.66 -2.25 1.49
N LEU A 156 -15.35 -2.24 0.19
CA LEU A 156 -15.18 -1.01 -0.59
C LEU A 156 -16.48 -0.20 -0.68
N ALA A 157 -17.63 -0.85 -0.89
CA ALA A 157 -18.92 -0.18 -0.94
C ALA A 157 -19.27 0.50 0.39
N GLN A 158 -19.07 -0.18 1.52
CA GLN A 158 -19.28 0.38 2.85
C GLN A 158 -18.37 1.58 3.11
N ALA A 159 -17.08 1.46 2.78
CA ALA A 159 -16.13 2.56 2.94
C ALA A 159 -16.51 3.78 2.09
N ASN A 160 -16.91 3.57 0.83
CA ASN A 160 -17.35 4.64 -0.05
C ASN A 160 -18.65 5.30 0.43
N GLN A 161 -19.60 4.54 0.98
CA GLN A 161 -20.84 5.09 1.54
C GLN A 161 -20.55 5.98 2.76
N GLN A 162 -19.68 5.55 3.67
CA GLN A 162 -19.28 6.36 4.83
C GLN A 162 -18.61 7.66 4.39
N MET A 163 -17.71 7.57 3.41
CA MET A 163 -17.00 8.72 2.88
C MET A 163 -17.94 9.69 2.13
N GLN A 164 -18.95 9.17 1.42
CA GLN A 164 -20.00 9.96 0.77
C GLN A 164 -20.76 10.81 1.79
N THR A 165 -21.23 10.21 2.89
CA THR A 165 -21.94 10.94 3.95
C THR A 165 -21.07 12.03 4.58
N LEU A 166 -19.78 11.77 4.81
CA LEU A 166 -18.86 12.78 5.34
C LEU A 166 -18.59 13.90 4.33
N SER A 167 -18.49 13.57 3.04
CA SER A 167 -18.31 14.55 1.95
C SER A 167 -19.52 15.47 1.81
N GLU A 168 -20.73 14.93 1.95
CA GLU A 168 -21.98 15.71 1.94
C GLU A 168 -22.05 16.68 3.12
N ALA A 169 -21.67 16.24 4.32
CA ALA A 169 -21.59 17.10 5.50
C ALA A 169 -20.55 18.22 5.33
N ALA A 170 -19.37 17.88 4.78
CA ALA A 170 -18.33 18.87 4.47
C ALA A 170 -18.82 19.93 3.47
N THR A 171 -19.58 19.51 2.45
CA THR A 171 -20.18 20.41 1.46
C THR A 171 -21.20 21.36 2.12
N GLN A 172 -22.06 20.84 3.01
CA GLN A 172 -23.03 21.67 3.74
C GLN A 172 -22.35 22.70 4.65
N ALA A 173 -21.16 22.38 5.17
CA ALA A 173 -20.33 23.28 5.95
C ALA A 173 -19.44 24.22 5.09
N ALA A 174 -19.69 24.31 3.79
CA ALA A 174 -18.90 25.09 2.83
C ALA A 174 -17.39 24.75 2.83
N SER A 175 -17.05 23.48 3.12
CA SER A 175 -15.69 22.94 3.02
C SER A 175 -15.47 22.22 1.68
N PHE A 176 -14.23 21.79 1.42
CA PHE A 176 -13.92 20.98 0.25
C PHE A 176 -14.51 19.58 0.39
N ALA A 177 -15.14 19.09 -0.68
CA ALA A 177 -15.71 17.76 -0.78
C ALA A 177 -14.67 16.76 -1.30
N ALA A 178 -14.77 15.50 -0.87
CA ALA A 178 -14.00 14.41 -1.45
C ALA A 178 -14.60 14.01 -2.82
N ASP A 179 -13.74 13.68 -3.80
CA ASP A 179 -14.16 13.22 -5.12
C ASP A 179 -14.57 11.73 -5.11
N ILE A 180 -15.73 11.46 -4.52
CA ILE A 180 -16.26 10.09 -4.37
C ILE A 180 -16.73 9.50 -5.70
N GLN A 181 -17.17 10.34 -6.64
CA GLN A 181 -17.67 9.85 -7.92
C GLN A 181 -16.57 9.18 -8.74
N THR A 182 -15.36 9.77 -8.75
CA THR A 182 -14.20 9.15 -9.40
C THR A 182 -13.85 7.80 -8.77
N GLN A 183 -13.95 7.68 -7.44
CA GLN A 183 -13.70 6.42 -6.74
C GLN A 183 -14.74 5.34 -7.05
N LEU A 184 -16.02 5.70 -7.05
CA LEU A 184 -17.09 4.76 -7.39
C LEU A 184 -16.96 4.24 -8.82
N ASN A 185 -16.60 5.12 -9.76
CA ASN A 185 -16.36 4.74 -11.15
C ASN A 185 -15.13 3.81 -11.25
N TYR A 186 -14.03 4.15 -10.57
CA TYR A 186 -12.85 3.28 -10.50
C TYR A 186 -13.18 1.87 -10.00
N VAL A 187 -13.94 1.75 -8.90
CA VAL A 187 -14.33 0.43 -8.37
C VAL A 187 -15.20 -0.35 -9.36
N ARG A 188 -16.18 0.31 -10.00
CA ARG A 188 -17.12 -0.34 -10.92
C ARG A 188 -16.47 -0.77 -12.23
N GLU A 189 -15.66 0.12 -12.83
CA GLU A 189 -15.17 -0.02 -14.20
C GLU A 189 -13.80 -0.70 -14.27
N GLN A 190 -13.01 -0.67 -13.18
CA GLN A 190 -11.64 -1.18 -13.19
C GLN A 190 -11.43 -2.32 -12.18
N VAL A 191 -11.83 -2.12 -10.92
CA VAL A 191 -11.58 -3.10 -9.84
C VAL A 191 -12.49 -4.32 -9.95
N THR A 192 -13.77 -4.12 -10.23
CA THR A 192 -14.77 -5.20 -10.29
C THR A 192 -14.40 -6.22 -11.37
N GLN A 193 -14.22 -7.47 -10.97
CA GLN A 193 -13.72 -8.57 -11.81
C GLN A 193 -12.35 -8.32 -12.45
N LEU A 194 -11.57 -7.35 -11.96
CA LEU A 194 -10.30 -6.93 -12.55
C LEU A 194 -10.45 -6.63 -14.05
N GLN A 195 -11.43 -5.77 -14.39
CA GLN A 195 -11.67 -5.34 -15.78
C GLN A 195 -10.44 -4.66 -16.41
N THR A 196 -9.59 -4.04 -15.58
CA THR A 196 -8.27 -3.54 -15.98
C THR A 196 -7.17 -4.13 -15.10
N ALA A 197 -5.90 -3.81 -15.40
CA ALA A 197 -4.74 -4.33 -14.69
C ALA A 197 -4.55 -3.74 -13.28
N VAL A 198 -5.49 -4.05 -12.38
CA VAL A 198 -5.53 -3.60 -10.98
C VAL A 198 -4.96 -4.67 -10.05
N LEU A 199 -4.28 -4.25 -8.98
CA LEU A 199 -4.04 -5.07 -7.80
C LEU A 199 -5.14 -4.81 -6.78
N LEU A 200 -5.95 -5.83 -6.46
CA LEU A 200 -6.89 -5.79 -5.34
C LEU A 200 -6.37 -6.69 -4.22
N ALA A 201 -6.19 -6.12 -3.03
CA ALA A 201 -5.84 -6.86 -1.82
C ALA A 201 -7.00 -6.81 -0.82
N SER A 202 -7.46 -7.96 -0.34
CA SER A 202 -8.59 -8.09 0.59
C SER A 202 -8.23 -8.97 1.80
N SER A 203 -8.68 -8.54 2.98
CA SER A 203 -8.55 -9.32 4.20
C SER A 203 -9.64 -8.94 5.21
N PRO A 204 -10.48 -9.89 5.65
CA PRO A 204 -11.54 -9.62 6.61
C PRO A 204 -11.02 -9.31 8.01
N ALA A 205 -9.81 -9.78 8.36
CA ALA A 205 -9.19 -9.60 9.67
C ALA A 205 -8.15 -8.46 9.71
N GLY A 206 -7.81 -7.87 8.56
CA GLY A 206 -6.91 -6.72 8.44
C GLY A 206 -5.68 -6.95 7.58
N ILE A 207 -5.01 -5.86 7.23
CA ILE A 207 -3.78 -5.83 6.41
C ILE A 207 -2.74 -5.00 7.18
N SER A 208 -1.51 -5.51 7.27
CA SER A 208 -0.37 -4.79 7.85
C SER A 208 0.72 -4.64 6.80
N LEU A 209 1.18 -3.41 6.59
CA LEU A 209 2.31 -3.09 5.73
C LEU A 209 3.44 -2.57 6.61
N VAL A 210 4.62 -3.18 6.53
CA VAL A 210 5.78 -2.86 7.38
C VAL A 210 7.04 -2.82 6.52
N SER A 211 7.92 -1.86 6.80
CA SER A 211 9.25 -1.75 6.18
C SER A 211 10.29 -1.41 7.25
N GLY A 212 11.46 -2.05 7.19
CA GLY A 212 12.60 -1.71 8.05
C GLY A 212 13.33 -0.42 7.62
N ALA A 213 12.98 0.14 6.46
CA ALA A 213 13.56 1.36 5.93
C ALA A 213 12.45 2.33 5.46
N HIS A 214 12.24 2.46 4.14
CA HIS A 214 11.28 3.40 3.58
C HIS A 214 9.97 2.70 3.18
N MET A 215 8.87 3.44 3.25
CA MET A 215 7.58 3.10 2.65
C MET A 215 7.11 4.30 1.83
N GLN A 216 6.68 4.07 0.59
CA GLN A 216 6.18 5.11 -0.32
C GLN A 216 4.84 4.67 -0.89
N MET A 217 3.88 5.59 -0.89
CA MET A 217 2.61 5.45 -1.61
C MET A 217 2.53 6.61 -2.61
N ALA A 218 2.38 6.30 -3.88
CA ALA A 218 2.33 7.28 -4.96
C ALA A 218 1.24 6.88 -5.95
N ALA A 219 0.41 7.84 -6.34
CA ALA A 219 -0.60 7.70 -7.36
C ALA A 219 -0.50 8.92 -8.29
N LYS A 220 -0.67 8.70 -9.60
CA LYS A 220 -0.68 9.78 -10.60
C LYS A 220 -2.00 10.57 -10.55
N GLU A 221 -3.10 9.84 -10.37
CA GLU A 221 -4.43 10.40 -10.27
C GLU A 221 -4.75 10.62 -8.78
N ASN A 222 -5.55 9.76 -8.17
CA ASN A 222 -6.03 9.94 -6.80
C ASN A 222 -5.39 8.95 -5.80
N LEU A 223 -5.11 9.44 -4.59
CA LEU A 223 -4.88 8.62 -3.41
C LEU A 223 -6.04 8.87 -2.43
N MET A 224 -6.75 7.82 -2.05
CA MET A 224 -7.86 7.89 -1.10
C MET A 224 -7.61 6.94 0.08
N VAL A 225 -7.89 7.44 1.28
CA VAL A 225 -7.72 6.70 2.54
C VAL A 225 -9.03 6.79 3.33
N ASN A 226 -9.81 5.71 3.33
CA ASN A 226 -11.09 5.64 4.02
C ASN A 226 -10.94 4.82 5.31
N VAL A 227 -11.41 5.37 6.43
CA VAL A 227 -11.30 4.72 7.74
C VAL A 227 -12.62 4.83 8.49
N GLY A 228 -13.24 3.70 8.82
CA GLY A 228 -14.56 3.69 9.47
C GLY A 228 -14.57 4.01 10.97
N LYS A 229 -13.39 4.10 11.62
CA LYS A 229 -13.25 4.43 13.04
C LYS A 229 -12.23 5.55 13.26
N HIS A 230 -10.97 5.21 13.54
CA HIS A 230 -9.91 6.16 13.88
C HIS A 230 -8.72 6.02 12.94
N ALA A 231 -8.18 7.15 12.50
CA ALA A 231 -6.92 7.21 11.76
C ALA A 231 -5.88 7.89 12.67
N ASP A 232 -4.86 7.14 13.08
CA ASP A 232 -3.76 7.64 13.91
C ASP A 232 -2.49 7.82 13.05
N ILE A 233 -1.99 9.05 12.97
CA ILE A 233 -0.78 9.39 12.21
C ILE A 233 0.28 9.90 13.19
N GLY A 234 1.24 9.05 13.52
CA GLY A 234 2.36 9.38 14.41
C GLY A 234 3.65 9.60 13.63
N VAL A 235 4.34 10.73 13.88
CA VAL A 235 5.63 11.05 13.25
C VAL A 235 6.63 11.53 14.30
N MET A 236 7.74 10.82 14.46
CA MET A 236 8.74 11.11 15.51
C MET A 236 9.57 12.37 15.26
N LYS A 237 9.75 12.76 14.00
CA LYS A 237 10.54 13.94 13.63
C LYS A 237 9.64 15.05 13.09
N ARG A 238 9.36 15.05 11.79
CA ARG A 238 8.61 16.13 11.13
C ARG A 238 7.54 15.55 10.22
N LEU A 239 6.30 15.99 10.41
CA LEU A 239 5.23 15.85 9.44
C LEU A 239 5.25 17.06 8.50
N PHE A 240 5.19 16.82 7.20
CA PHE A 240 5.03 17.84 6.17
C PHE A 240 3.80 17.49 5.33
N ILE A 241 2.89 18.44 5.17
CA ILE A 241 1.73 18.34 4.29
C ILE A 241 1.83 19.53 3.35
N GLY A 242 2.11 19.26 2.06
CA GLY A 242 2.16 20.27 1.01
C GLY A 242 1.05 19.99 0.00
N VAL A 243 0.28 21.02 -0.36
CA VAL A 243 -0.85 20.90 -1.29
C VAL A 243 -0.72 21.98 -2.35
N GLY A 244 -0.97 21.62 -3.62
CA GLY A 244 -0.79 22.52 -4.77
C GLY A 244 -1.91 23.53 -4.96
N GLU A 245 -3.14 23.18 -4.56
CA GLU A 245 -4.33 24.01 -4.80
C GLU A 245 -5.04 24.42 -3.51
N ALA A 246 -5.59 23.45 -2.77
CA ALA A 246 -6.44 23.75 -1.63
C ALA A 246 -6.28 22.73 -0.48
N PHE A 247 -6.18 23.23 0.75
CA PHE A 247 -6.13 22.39 1.95
C PHE A 247 -7.43 22.56 2.76
N GLY A 248 -8.19 21.47 2.89
CA GLY A 248 -9.41 21.42 3.71
C GLY A 248 -9.23 20.56 4.96
N LEU A 249 -9.65 21.07 6.11
CA LEU A 249 -9.79 20.30 7.34
C LEU A 249 -11.20 20.47 7.88
N PHE A 250 -11.97 19.38 7.88
CA PHE A 250 -13.36 19.35 8.30
C PHE A 250 -13.56 18.35 9.44
N VAL A 251 -14.28 18.78 10.49
CA VAL A 251 -14.65 17.93 11.63
C VAL A 251 -16.12 18.19 11.99
N GLU A 252 -16.95 17.16 11.86
CA GLU A 252 -18.41 17.26 12.04
C GLU A 252 -18.85 17.46 13.50
N LYS A 253 -18.17 16.83 14.47
CA LYS A 253 -18.71 16.70 15.85
C LYS A 253 -17.82 17.24 16.97
N LEU A 254 -16.61 16.71 17.11
CA LEU A 254 -15.79 16.92 18.32
C LEU A 254 -14.85 18.13 18.24
N GLY A 255 -14.93 18.90 17.15
CA GLY A 255 -14.10 20.09 16.94
C GLY A 255 -12.64 19.79 16.62
N ILE A 256 -11.84 20.85 16.48
CA ILE A 256 -10.44 20.81 16.11
C ILE A 256 -9.57 21.22 17.30
N LYS A 257 -8.50 20.46 17.56
CA LYS A 257 -7.48 20.79 18.58
C LYS A 257 -6.10 20.92 17.93
N LEU A 258 -5.57 22.14 17.86
CA LEU A 258 -4.23 22.44 17.35
C LEU A 258 -3.36 22.92 18.52
N VAL A 259 -2.41 22.08 18.95
CA VAL A 259 -1.57 22.36 20.13
C VAL A 259 -0.10 22.11 19.81
N ALA A 260 0.74 23.11 20.04
CA ALA A 260 2.18 22.97 20.11
C ALA A 260 2.61 23.01 21.59
N ASN A 261 3.14 21.90 22.12
CA ASN A 261 3.65 21.87 23.50
C ASN A 261 4.86 22.79 23.69
N GLN A 262 5.68 22.93 22.64
CA GLN A 262 6.80 23.85 22.58
C GLN A 262 6.90 24.41 21.17
N GLY A 263 7.57 25.56 21.05
CA GLY A 263 7.75 26.24 19.77
C GLY A 263 6.56 27.12 19.38
N LYS A 264 6.77 27.91 18.33
CA LYS A 264 5.81 28.90 17.84
C LYS A 264 4.71 28.23 16.99
N VAL A 265 3.45 28.56 17.26
CA VAL A 265 2.36 28.36 16.30
C VAL A 265 2.33 29.56 15.35
N LEU A 266 2.40 29.31 14.04
CA LEU A 266 2.34 30.34 13.01
C LEU A 266 1.21 29.99 12.02
N VAL A 267 0.26 30.90 11.87
CA VAL A 267 -0.82 30.80 10.87
C VAL A 267 -0.76 32.07 10.01
N GLN A 268 -0.77 31.92 8.69
CA GLN A 268 -0.61 33.03 7.75
C GLN A 268 -1.44 32.80 6.48
N ALA A 269 -2.16 33.83 6.04
CA ALA A 269 -2.60 33.98 4.66
C ALA A 269 -1.65 35.02 4.02
N GLN A 270 -0.66 34.55 3.25
CA GLN A 270 0.46 35.41 2.81
C GLN A 270 0.09 36.37 1.67
N HIS A 271 -0.95 36.05 0.91
CA HIS A 271 -1.40 36.79 -0.27
C HIS A 271 -2.91 36.93 -0.37
N ASP A 272 -3.64 36.58 0.69
CA ASP A 272 -5.11 36.58 0.73
C ASP A 272 -5.64 36.89 2.14
N GLU A 273 -6.94 36.91 2.30
CA GLU A 273 -7.63 37.15 3.56
C GLU A 273 -7.45 36.01 4.58
N MET A 274 -7.45 36.39 5.86
CA MET A 274 -7.57 35.46 6.98
C MET A 274 -8.86 35.75 7.73
N GLU A 275 -9.73 34.74 7.82
CA GLU A 275 -11.00 34.81 8.54
C GLU A 275 -10.97 33.88 9.76
N LEU A 276 -11.43 34.38 10.91
CA LEU A 276 -11.58 33.63 12.16
C LEU A 276 -12.98 33.90 12.72
N MET A 277 -13.85 32.90 12.68
CA MET A 277 -15.24 33.01 13.08
C MET A 277 -15.62 31.97 14.12
N ALA A 278 -16.47 32.37 15.08
CA ALA A 278 -17.15 31.47 15.98
C ALA A 278 -18.58 31.97 16.21
N GLN A 279 -19.56 31.05 16.24
CA GLN A 279 -20.94 31.40 16.59
C GLN A 279 -21.09 31.82 18.06
N GLN A 280 -20.23 31.29 18.92
CA GLN A 280 -20.21 31.59 20.35
C GLN A 280 -19.07 32.56 20.66
N GLU A 281 -18.15 32.19 21.54
CA GLU A 281 -17.07 33.04 22.00
C GLU A 281 -15.80 32.89 21.15
N ILE A 282 -15.09 34.00 20.96
CA ILE A 282 -13.68 34.02 20.57
C ILE A 282 -12.88 34.59 21.74
N THR A 283 -11.98 33.79 22.30
CA THR A 283 -11.07 34.22 23.37
C THR A 283 -9.65 34.37 22.83
N LEU A 284 -9.07 35.56 22.95
CA LEU A 284 -7.66 35.83 22.64
C LEU A 284 -6.94 36.28 23.92
N SER A 285 -5.93 35.51 24.34
CA SER A 285 -5.19 35.80 25.57
C SER A 285 -3.70 35.49 25.43
N SER A 286 -2.89 36.23 26.19
CA SER A 286 -1.46 35.98 26.39
C SER A 286 -1.21 35.97 27.90
N SER A 287 -0.65 34.88 28.44
CA SER A 287 -0.50 34.71 29.89
C SER A 287 0.71 35.45 30.46
N ASP A 288 1.80 35.54 29.68
CA ASP A 288 3.09 36.03 30.16
C ASP A 288 3.53 37.35 29.52
N ASN A 289 2.96 37.71 28.37
CA ASN A 289 3.44 38.84 27.57
C ASN A 289 2.27 39.60 26.91
N ASN A 290 2.53 40.30 25.80
CA ASN A 290 1.55 41.14 25.14
C ASN A 290 0.66 40.37 24.13
N ILE A 291 -0.44 41.03 23.75
CA ILE A 291 -1.19 40.80 22.51
C ILE A 291 -0.92 42.01 21.61
N THR A 292 -0.45 41.78 20.39
CA THR A 292 -0.18 42.84 19.42
C THR A 292 -1.06 42.66 18.20
N ILE A 293 -1.89 43.65 17.89
CA ILE A 293 -2.73 43.71 16.68
C ILE A 293 -2.24 44.89 15.85
N THR A 294 -1.84 44.63 14.61
CA THR A 294 -1.19 45.63 13.75
C THR A 294 -1.79 45.57 12.36
N THR A 295 -2.09 46.74 11.80
CA THR A 295 -2.66 46.89 10.46
C THR A 295 -2.10 48.16 9.84
N PRO A 296 -1.71 48.15 8.56
CA PRO A 296 -1.17 49.33 7.89
C PRO A 296 -2.24 50.35 7.50
N LYS A 297 -3.53 50.00 7.53
CA LYS A 297 -4.62 50.86 7.05
C LYS A 297 -5.61 51.22 8.15
N THR A 298 -6.38 50.25 8.63
CA THR A 298 -7.48 50.49 9.57
C THR A 298 -7.63 49.33 10.53
N LEU A 299 -7.82 49.63 11.82
CA LEU A 299 -8.34 48.68 12.83
C LEU A 299 -9.71 49.16 13.28
N THR A 300 -10.69 48.25 13.29
CA THR A 300 -12.04 48.49 13.81
C THR A 300 -12.39 47.41 14.82
N LEU A 301 -12.74 47.80 16.04
CA LEU A 301 -13.34 46.92 17.04
C LEU A 301 -14.79 47.37 17.21
N ASN A 302 -15.77 46.49 16.98
CA ASN A 302 -17.19 46.82 17.04
C ASN A 302 -17.93 45.82 17.93
N ALA A 303 -18.83 46.34 18.77
CA ALA A 303 -19.79 45.54 19.54
C ALA A 303 -21.10 46.32 19.72
N GLY A 304 -22.23 45.75 19.28
CA GLY A 304 -23.56 46.32 19.50
C GLY A 304 -23.75 47.75 18.96
N GLY A 305 -23.02 48.13 17.91
CA GLY A 305 -23.03 49.49 17.35
C GLY A 305 -22.10 50.49 18.05
N THR A 306 -21.42 50.10 19.14
CA THR A 306 -20.29 50.85 19.72
C THR A 306 -18.99 50.39 19.08
N TYR A 307 -18.07 51.32 18.80
CA TYR A 307 -16.79 50.96 18.18
C TYR A 307 -15.60 51.81 18.62
N LEU A 308 -14.42 51.22 18.45
CA LEU A 308 -13.12 51.88 18.39
C LEU A 308 -12.59 51.72 16.97
N LYS A 309 -12.28 52.82 16.29
CA LYS A 309 -11.63 52.81 14.98
C LYS A 309 -10.30 53.56 15.04
N MET A 310 -9.28 53.00 14.42
CA MET A 310 -7.96 53.60 14.28
C MET A 310 -7.52 53.54 12.82
N ASP A 311 -7.06 54.66 12.28
CA ASP A 311 -6.49 54.75 10.93
C ASP A 311 -5.41 55.85 10.86
N GLY A 312 -4.91 56.13 9.65
CA GLY A 312 -3.86 57.14 9.44
C GLY A 312 -4.26 58.57 9.83
N ASN A 313 -5.55 58.87 10.02
CA ASN A 313 -6.03 60.20 10.41
C ASN A 313 -6.21 60.34 11.93
N GLY A 314 -6.26 59.24 12.69
CA GLY A 314 -6.36 59.27 14.14
C GLY A 314 -7.16 58.13 14.77
N ILE A 315 -7.73 58.41 15.95
CA ILE A 315 -8.50 57.47 16.76
C ILE A 315 -9.92 58.01 16.92
N GLU A 316 -10.92 57.17 16.67
CA GLU A 316 -12.34 57.49 16.77
C GLU A 316 -13.05 56.51 17.72
N PHE A 317 -13.75 57.06 18.71
CA PHE A 317 -14.65 56.32 19.61
C PHE A 317 -16.09 56.72 19.31
N GLY A 318 -16.91 55.80 18.83
CA GLY A 318 -18.32 56.04 18.51
C GLY A 318 -19.26 55.16 19.33
N THR A 319 -20.33 55.73 19.87
CA THR A 319 -21.38 54.97 20.58
C THR A 319 -22.73 55.68 20.48
N PRO A 320 -23.85 54.95 20.33
CA PRO A 320 -25.20 55.52 20.47
C PRO A 320 -25.61 55.76 21.93
N GLY A 321 -24.84 55.23 22.89
CA GLY A 321 -25.11 55.34 24.33
C GLY A 321 -24.20 56.37 25.02
N ASN A 322 -24.11 56.25 26.35
CA ASN A 322 -23.23 57.10 27.15
C ASN A 322 -21.76 56.62 27.05
N TYR A 323 -20.83 57.54 26.78
CA TYR A 323 -19.40 57.29 26.92
C TYR A 323 -18.95 57.53 28.37
N GLN A 324 -18.75 56.46 29.13
CA GLN A 324 -18.36 56.52 30.54
C GLN A 324 -16.89 56.14 30.73
N VAL A 325 -16.11 57.06 31.33
CA VAL A 325 -14.70 56.81 31.69
C VAL A 325 -14.59 56.75 33.21
N LYS A 326 -14.18 55.61 33.75
CA LYS A 326 -13.93 55.42 35.19
C LYS A 326 -12.42 55.27 35.42
N CYS A 327 -11.77 56.31 35.94
CA CYS A 327 -10.33 56.30 36.21
C CYS A 327 -9.97 57.20 37.40
N GLN A 328 -8.81 56.94 38.03
CA GLN A 328 -8.27 57.78 39.10
C GLN A 328 -7.71 59.12 38.57
N GLY A 329 -7.24 59.15 37.32
CA GLY A 329 -6.72 60.35 36.67
C GLY A 329 -6.85 60.26 35.15
N TYR A 330 -7.36 61.34 34.54
CA TYR A 330 -7.58 61.45 33.10
C TYR A 330 -6.72 62.56 32.50
N ASN A 331 -5.52 62.21 32.05
CA ASN A 331 -4.54 63.17 31.52
C ASN A 331 -4.51 63.15 30.00
N VAL A 332 -4.88 64.25 29.35
CA VAL A 332 -4.78 64.42 27.90
C VAL A 332 -3.48 65.17 27.58
N LYS A 333 -2.43 64.44 27.16
CA LYS A 333 -1.17 65.05 26.72
C LYS A 333 -1.31 65.61 25.31
N LYS A 334 -0.83 66.84 25.10
CA LYS A 334 -0.77 67.48 23.78
C LYS A 334 0.60 67.22 23.14
N GLY A 335 0.62 67.10 21.81
CA GLY A 335 1.80 66.69 21.03
C GLY A 335 1.62 65.27 20.48
N GLY A 336 1.66 65.13 19.15
CA GLY A 336 1.47 63.83 18.49
C GLY A 336 2.62 62.86 18.78
N ALA A 337 2.33 61.58 18.66
CA ALA A 337 3.32 60.50 18.74
C ALA A 337 2.98 59.43 17.69
N SER A 338 3.98 58.67 17.26
CA SER A 338 3.81 57.57 16.31
C SER A 338 4.67 56.37 16.70
N ILE A 339 4.23 55.20 16.25
CA ILE A 339 4.99 53.95 16.30
C ILE A 339 4.96 53.38 14.87
N ASP A 340 6.12 52.97 14.35
CA ASP A 340 6.21 52.42 13.01
C ASP A 340 5.50 51.07 12.88
N THR A 341 4.63 50.95 11.88
CA THR A 341 3.96 49.70 11.53
C THR A 341 4.93 48.78 10.79
N LYS A 342 5.53 47.80 11.47
CA LYS A 342 6.31 46.75 10.82
C LYS A 342 5.40 45.64 10.31
N VAL A 343 5.19 45.57 8.99
CA VAL A 343 4.46 44.47 8.33
C VAL A 343 5.46 43.54 7.63
N SER A 344 5.20 42.24 7.64
CA SER A 344 6.04 41.26 6.93
C SER A 344 5.79 41.33 5.42
N ALA A 345 6.85 41.29 4.61
CA ALA A 345 6.77 41.12 3.16
C ALA A 345 6.90 39.63 2.81
N PHE A 346 5.99 39.10 1.99
CA PHE A 346 6.00 37.70 1.57
C PHE A 346 6.33 37.61 0.07
N PRO A 347 7.36 36.83 -0.34
CA PRO A 347 7.58 36.56 -1.76
C PRO A 347 6.45 35.66 -2.31
N LYS A 348 6.07 35.85 -3.58
CA LYS A 348 5.22 34.89 -4.32
C LYS A 348 6.10 33.80 -4.93
N THR A 349 5.67 32.55 -4.83
CA THR A 349 6.32 31.39 -5.44
C THR A 349 5.32 30.64 -6.31
N GLU A 350 5.75 30.23 -7.50
CA GLU A 350 4.93 29.42 -8.42
C GLU A 350 5.46 27.98 -8.44
N LEU A 351 4.55 27.01 -8.45
CA LEU A 351 4.90 25.61 -8.69
C LEU A 351 5.20 25.43 -10.18
N LYS A 352 6.42 24.99 -10.51
CA LYS A 352 6.75 24.57 -11.88
C LYS A 352 6.52 23.07 -11.99
N GLU A 353 5.53 22.67 -12.77
CA GLU A 353 5.40 21.27 -13.18
C GLU A 353 6.60 20.90 -14.05
N THR A 354 7.44 19.98 -13.55
CA THR A 354 8.51 19.40 -14.34
C THR A 354 7.99 18.13 -15.01
N THR A 355 7.91 18.11 -16.34
CA THR A 355 7.73 16.86 -17.07
C THR A 355 8.97 15.99 -16.88
N PRO A 356 8.85 14.71 -16.48
CA PRO A 356 9.99 13.82 -16.42
C PRO A 356 10.59 13.71 -17.83
N ASP A 357 11.88 14.00 -17.96
CA ASP A 357 12.60 13.77 -19.21
C ASP A 357 12.63 12.25 -19.48
N HIS A 358 11.92 11.81 -20.52
CA HIS A 358 11.85 10.40 -20.91
C HIS A 358 13.22 9.82 -21.36
N THR A 359 14.29 10.62 -21.33
CA THR A 359 15.67 10.20 -21.63
C THR A 359 16.49 9.79 -20.40
N GLY A 360 15.89 9.77 -19.20
CA GLY A 360 16.57 9.44 -17.95
C GLY A 360 17.09 8.00 -17.85
N SER A 361 18.27 7.75 -18.43
CA SER A 361 19.23 6.77 -17.94
C SER A 361 19.42 7.01 -16.44
N ILE A 362 18.84 6.15 -15.61
CA ILE A 362 19.26 5.98 -14.22
C ILE A 362 20.59 5.20 -14.31
N SER A 363 21.67 5.91 -14.63
CA SER A 363 23.02 5.36 -14.53
C SER A 363 23.31 5.17 -13.04
N GLY A 364 23.51 3.91 -12.63
CA GLY A 364 23.78 3.51 -11.25
C GLY A 364 25.15 3.87 -10.73
#